data_AF-A0A417YJU3-F1
#
_entry.id   AF-A0A417YJU3-F1
#
_cell.length_a   1.000
_cell.length_b   1.000
_cell.length_c   1.000
_cell.angle_alpha   90.00
_cell.angle_beta   90.00
_cell.angle_gamma   90.00
#
_symmetry.space_group_name_H-M   'P 1'
#
loop_
_entity.id
_entity.type
_entity.pdbx_description
1 polymer ?
#
loop_
_entity_poly.entity_id
_entity_poly.type
_entity_poly.pdbx_seq_one_letter_code
_entity_poly.pdbx_strand_id
1 'polypeptide(L)' 'MTPLQEITNISDKLPLSVLKDIKQRIGDWLASGGNEDDPYIEQQLRFARRFVSLEKLNK' A
#
# COMPACT_ATOMS: atom_id res chain seq x y z
N MET A 1 -11.73 -9.13 -0.75
CA MET A 1 -10.36 -8.76 -1.14
C MET A 1 -9.83 -7.89 -0.03
N THR A 2 -8.70 -8.24 0.57
CA THR A 2 -8.15 -7.50 1.70
C THR A 2 -7.44 -6.22 1.20
N PRO A 3 -7.30 -5.18 2.02
CA PRO A 3 -6.50 -4.00 1.67
C PRO A 3 -5.07 -4.36 1.25
N LEU A 4 -4.45 -5.36 1.88
CA LEU A 4 -3.12 -5.87 1.50
C LEU A 4 -3.09 -6.48 0.09
N GLN A 5 -4.11 -7.27 -0.26
CA GLN A 5 -4.24 -7.83 -1.61
C GLN A 5 -4.36 -6.72 -2.66
N GLU A 6 -5.12 -5.67 -2.38
CA GLU A 6 -5.22 -4.53 -3.29
C GLU A 6 -3.91 -3.75 -3.43
N ILE A 7 -3.15 -3.55 -2.35
CA ILE A 7 -1.81 -2.95 -2.40
C ILE A 7 -0.90 -3.77 -3.30
N THR A 8 -0.94 -5.10 -3.17
CA THR A 8 -0.14 -6.02 -3.99
C THR A 8 -0.49 -5.87 -5.48
N ASN A 9 -1.78 -5.76 -5.82
CA ASN A 9 -2.27 -5.60 -7.19
C ASN A 9 -1.87 -4.28 -7.87
N ILE A 10 -1.50 -3.26 -7.11
CA ILE A 10 -1.06 -1.96 -7.65
C ILE A 10 0.44 -1.70 -7.42
N SER A 11 1.16 -2.65 -6.83
CA SER A 11 2.55 -2.47 -6.41
C SER A 11 3.51 -2.17 -7.57
N ASP A 12 3.20 -2.66 -8.78
CA ASP A 12 3.92 -2.44 -10.03
C ASP A 12 3.86 -0.98 -10.53
N LYS A 13 2.87 -0.21 -10.05
CA LYS A 13 2.63 1.20 -10.42
C LYS A 13 3.15 2.18 -9.39
N LEU A 14 3.83 1.69 -8.35
CA LEU A 14 4.35 2.53 -7.28
C LEU A 14 5.82 2.83 -7.53
N PRO A 15 6.28 4.08 -7.27
CA PRO A 15 7.71 4.36 -7.18
C PRO A 15 8.38 3.42 -6.18
N LEU A 16 9.60 2.95 -6.49
CA LEU A 16 10.31 1.98 -5.64
C LEU A 16 10.48 2.44 -4.19
N SER A 17 10.68 3.74 -3.96
CA SER A 17 10.78 4.32 -2.61
C SER A 17 9.46 4.19 -1.84
N VAL A 18 8.33 4.47 -2.50
CA VAL A 18 6.99 4.36 -1.93
C VAL A 18 6.63 2.91 -1.62
N LEU A 19 6.92 1.98 -2.54
CA LEU A 19 6.68 0.56 -2.33
C LEU A 19 7.47 0.01 -1.13
N LYS A 20 8.73 0.42 -0.97
CA LYS A 20 9.57 0.03 0.17
C LYS A 20 9.01 0.53 1.50
N ASP A 21 8.59 1.79 1.57
CA ASP A 21 8.00 2.37 2.79
C ASP A 21 6.71 1.64 3.20
N ILE A 22 5.80 1.43 2.24
CA ILE A 22 4.54 0.71 2.48
C ILE A 22 4.81 -0.72 2.94
N LYS A 23 5.74 -1.43 2.27
CA LYS A 23 6.12 -2.79 2.66
C LYS A 23 6.65 -2.84 4.09
N GLN A 24 7.49 -1.88 4.49
CA GLN A 24 8.06 -1.83 5.84
C GLN A 24 6.94 -1.60 6.88
N ARG A 25 6.08 -0.61 6.66
CA ARG A 25 4.98 -0.28 7.57
C ARG A 25 4.01 -1.44 7.79
N ILE A 26 3.66 -2.13 6.71
CA ILE A 26 2.80 -3.32 6.78
C ILE A 26 3.52 -4.44 7.53
N GLY A 27 4.79 -4.69 7.22
CA GLY A 27 5.60 -5.69 7.92
C GLY A 27 5.67 -5.44 9.42
N ASP A 28 5.94 -4.20 9.83
CA ASP A 28 5.99 -3.78 11.23
C ASP A 28 4.63 -3.96 11.91
N TRP A 29 3.53 -3.60 11.22
CA TRP A 29 2.17 -3.76 11.75
C TRP A 29 1.80 -5.22 11.99
N LEU A 30 2.04 -6.08 11.00
CA LEU A 30 1.75 -7.51 11.12
C LEU A 30 2.63 -8.17 12.20
N ALA A 31 3.90 -7.77 12.31
CA ALA A 31 4.80 -8.25 13.36
C ALA A 31 4.34 -7.83 14.77
N SER A 32 3.61 -6.71 14.89
CA SER A 32 3.03 -6.24 16.16
C SER A 32 1.71 -6.94 16.55
N GLY A 33 1.23 -7.88 15.73
CA GLY A 33 -0.04 -8.59 15.93
C GLY A 33 -1.24 -7.99 15.18
N GLY A 34 -1.00 -7.03 14.28
CA GLY A 34 -2.03 -6.47 13.41
C GLY A 34 -2.49 -7.43 12.31
N ASN A 35 -3.62 -7.13 11.70
CA ASN A 35 -4.25 -7.90 10.64
C ASN A 35 -4.17 -7.18 9.27
N GLU A 36 -4.22 -7.95 8.18
CA GLU A 36 -4.24 -7.45 6.80
C GLU A 36 -5.50 -6.63 6.45
N ASP A 37 -6.59 -6.83 7.18
CA ASP A 37 -7.86 -6.11 7.04
C ASP A 37 -8.00 -4.91 7.99
N ASP A 38 -6.97 -4.59 8.76
CA ASP A 38 -7.05 -3.49 9.71
C ASP A 38 -7.21 -2.12 9.02
N PRO A 39 -7.89 -1.16 9.66
CA PRO A 39 -8.00 0.22 9.16
C PRO A 39 -6.65 0.88 8.86
N TYR A 40 -5.58 0.43 9.51
CA TYR A 40 -4.21 0.86 9.24
C TYR A 40 -3.74 0.44 7.84
N ILE A 41 -4.03 -0.78 7.40
CA ILE A 41 -3.67 -1.26 6.05
C ILE A 41 -4.50 -0.54 4.99
N GLU A 42 -5.78 -0.26 5.27
CA GLU A 42 -6.58 0.60 4.39
C GLU A 42 -5.97 2.00 4.22
N GLN A 43 -5.36 2.55 5.28
CA GLN A 43 -4.66 3.82 5.18
C GLN A 43 -3.45 3.73 4.25
N GLN A 44 -2.68 2.65 4.32
CA GLN A 44 -1.56 2.41 3.38
C GLN A 44 -2.06 2.26 1.94
N LEU A 45 -3.19 1.58 1.73
CA LEU A 45 -3.83 1.44 0.43
C LEU A 45 -4.30 2.79 -0.14
N ARG A 46 -4.94 3.63 0.68
CA ARG A 46 -5.35 5.00 0.24
C ARG A 46 -4.15 5.83 -0.16
N PHE A 47 -3.04 5.73 0.57
CA PHE A 47 -1.79 6.40 0.22
C PHE A 47 -1.23 5.88 -1.11
N ALA A 48 -1.13 4.55 -1.29
CA ALA A 48 -0.68 3.93 -2.54
C ALA A 48 -1.50 4.39 -3.77
N ARG A 49 -2.83 4.40 -3.64
CA ARG A 49 -3.75 4.81 -4.71
C ARG A 49 -3.52 6.25 -5.17
N ARG A 50 -3.06 7.16 -4.31
CA ARG A 50 -2.75 8.54 -4.70
C ARG A 50 -1.63 8.59 -5.73
N PHE A 51 -0.60 7.76 -5.59
CA PHE A 51 0.50 7.69 -6.57
C PHE A 51 0.04 7.12 -7.91
N VAL A 52 -0.77 6.07 -7.88
CA VAL A 52 -1.33 5.47 -9.11
C VAL A 52 -2.21 6.46 -9.86
N SER A 53 -3.01 7.27 -9.16
CA SER A 53 -3.83 8.31 -9.78
C SER A 53 -2.98 9.44 -10.36
N LEU A 54 -1.89 9.83 -9.69
CA LEU A 54 -0.96 10.84 -10.20
C LEU A 54 -0.19 10.35 -11.43
N GLU A 55 0.23 9.08 -11.48
CA GLU A 55 0.84 8.50 -12.69
C GLU A 55 -0.10 8.56 -13.89
N LYS A 56 -1.41 8.35 -13.69
CA LYS A 56 -2.41 8.44 -14.76
C LYS A 56 -2.61 9.85 -15.29
N LEU A 57 -2.35 10.89 -14.49
CA LEU A 57 -2.49 12.29 -14.91
C LEU A 57 -1.25 12.80 -15.66
N ASN A 58 -0.11 12.12 -15.53
CA ASN A 58 1.15 12.47 -16.19
C ASN A 58 1.39 11.70 -17.51
N LYS A 59 0.41 10.91 -17.96
CA LYS A 59 0.39 10.20 -19.26
C LYS A 59 -0.55 10.91 -20.22
#